data_AF-A0A817VLY1-F1
#
_entry.id   AF-A0A817VLY1-F1
#
_cell.length_a   1.000
_cell.length_b   1.000
_cell.length_c   1.000
_cell.angle_alpha   90.00
_cell.angle_beta   90.00
_cell.angle_gamma   90.00
#
_symmetry.space_group_name_H-M   'P 1'
#
loop_
_entity.id
_entity.type
_entity.pdbx_description
1 polymer ?
#
loop_
_entity_poly.entity_id
_entity_poly.type
_entity_poly.pdbx_seq_one_letter_code
_entity_poly.pdbx_strand_id
1 'polypeptide(L)'
;MSEAYQLPLPHLIVSIQTDHMNTENHIDNNFVISEEIKRTIQRGLAETAKITDAWIMTNGINHAMNRLVGEGLHDNVSESDVPCFGFCSYPYSKDRIQLQKMPVEIRHSTRDNDDAHDPEIGCIGKYNRISSTTHLTSFELQKQSCIYSYKCNHVNDSYNLEPNHTHFVLFERTHNDCEYDQREQNECDEVIRTRHEIEYGLTNLLSTKVVGYDQWNEFDEWIPLVVLLLGGNLMTPRQLCFYLDKDIPVVVVR
;
A
#
# COMPACT_ATOMS: atom_id res chain seq x y z
N MET A 1 1.12 -3.31 -11.87
CA MET A 1 0.24 -2.27 -11.29
C MET A 1 -0.29 -1.32 -12.37
N SER A 2 0.54 -0.50 -13.03
CA SER A 2 0.10 0.41 -14.10
C SER A 2 -0.74 -0.27 -15.17
N GLU A 3 -0.27 -1.37 -15.76
CA GLU A 3 -1.03 -2.11 -16.78
C GLU A 3 -2.32 -2.74 -16.22
N ALA A 4 -2.25 -3.37 -15.05
CA ALA A 4 -3.38 -4.06 -14.44
C ALA A 4 -4.53 -3.12 -14.08
N TYR A 5 -4.22 -1.91 -13.64
CA TYR A 5 -5.20 -0.89 -13.25
C TYR A 5 -5.42 0.19 -14.32
N GLN A 6 -4.78 0.07 -15.49
CA GLN A 6 -4.81 1.08 -16.56
C GLN A 6 -4.43 2.49 -16.08
N LEU A 7 -3.47 2.57 -15.15
CA LEU A 7 -3.00 3.82 -14.59
C LEU A 7 -1.77 4.34 -15.33
N PRO A 8 -1.65 5.66 -15.54
CA PRO A 8 -0.41 6.25 -16.02
C PRO A 8 0.73 5.99 -15.03
N LEU A 9 1.98 5.96 -15.53
CA LEU A 9 3.14 5.91 -14.64
C LEU A 9 3.19 7.19 -13.79
N PRO A 10 3.51 7.09 -12.49
CA PRO A 10 3.63 8.27 -11.64
C PRO A 10 4.89 9.05 -11.96
N HIS A 11 4.86 10.37 -11.79
CA HIS A 11 6.08 11.19 -11.75
C HIS A 11 6.67 11.29 -10.33
N LEU A 12 5.92 10.88 -9.31
CA LEU A 12 6.33 10.83 -7.91
C LEU A 12 5.61 9.70 -7.17
N ILE A 13 6.31 9.03 -6.26
CA ILE A 13 5.69 8.11 -5.30
C ILE A 13 5.82 8.72 -3.91
N VAL A 14 4.70 8.81 -3.20
CA VAL A 14 4.68 9.20 -1.79
C VAL A 14 4.25 8.01 -0.96
N SER A 15 5.22 7.43 -0.23
CA SER A 15 4.97 6.34 0.70
C SER A 15 4.67 6.90 2.09
N ILE A 16 3.45 6.68 2.57
CA ILE A 16 3.01 7.16 3.86
C ILE A 16 3.24 6.06 4.90
N GLN A 17 4.02 6.41 5.91
CA GLN A 17 4.29 5.57 7.07
C GLN A 17 3.53 6.12 8.26
N THR A 18 2.78 5.23 8.89
CA THR A 18 1.90 5.52 10.01
C THR A 18 2.14 4.49 11.10
N ASP A 19 1.68 4.77 12.32
CA ASP A 19 1.68 3.77 13.37
C ASP A 19 0.81 2.57 12.95
N HIS A 20 1.44 1.40 12.87
CA HIS A 20 0.73 0.13 12.85
C HIS A 20 0.28 -0.18 14.28
N MET A 21 -0.99 0.10 14.59
CA MET A 21 -1.70 -0.58 15.66
C MET A 21 -1.17 -0.29 17.08
N ASN A 22 -1.68 0.76 17.72
CA ASN A 22 -1.84 0.79 19.17
C ASN A 22 -2.85 1.88 19.56
N THR A 23 -4.14 1.55 19.58
CA THR A 23 -5.13 2.48 20.16
C THR A 23 -6.13 1.78 21.05
N GLU A 24 -5.74 0.78 21.83
CA GLU A 24 -6.59 0.42 22.96
C GLU A 24 -5.82 0.00 24.19
N ASN A 25 -6.07 0.78 25.24
CA ASN A 25 -5.74 0.50 26.62
C ASN A 25 -4.25 0.65 26.93
N HIS A 26 -3.78 1.90 27.03
CA HIS A 26 -3.31 2.50 28.28
C HIS A 26 -2.52 3.78 28.00
N ILE A 27 -2.95 4.87 28.64
CA ILE A 27 -2.27 6.17 28.79
C ILE A 27 -2.40 7.09 27.57
N ASP A 28 -3.28 8.10 27.70
CA ASP A 28 -3.11 9.56 27.46
C ASP A 28 -2.00 10.14 26.56
N ASN A 29 -1.26 9.36 25.77
CA ASN A 29 -0.40 9.85 24.71
C ASN A 29 -1.18 9.89 23.41
N ASN A 30 -2.33 10.54 23.51
CA ASN A 30 -3.07 11.12 22.43
C ASN A 30 -2.09 11.99 21.64
N PHE A 31 -1.46 11.44 20.60
CA PHE A 31 -0.91 12.24 19.51
C PHE A 31 -2.10 12.88 18.80
N VAL A 32 -2.72 13.85 19.49
CA VAL A 32 -3.83 14.65 19.01
C VAL A 32 -3.19 15.68 18.12
N ILE A 33 -3.02 15.29 16.87
CA ILE A 33 -2.73 16.24 15.80
C ILE A 33 -3.87 17.26 15.84
N SER A 34 -3.52 18.53 15.98
CA SER A 34 -4.53 19.60 15.97
C SER A 34 -5.27 19.59 14.63
N GLU A 35 -6.54 20.00 14.63
CA GLU A 35 -7.33 20.08 13.39
C GLU A 35 -6.66 20.98 12.33
N GLU A 36 -5.89 21.99 12.77
CA GLU A 36 -5.09 22.83 11.87
C GLU A 36 -3.99 22.04 11.17
N ILE A 37 -3.22 21.21 11.90
CA ILE A 37 -2.18 20.39 11.30
C ILE A 37 -2.80 19.32 10.40
N LYS A 38 -3.91 18.68 10.82
CA LYS A 38 -4.64 17.71 9.99
C LYS A 38 -5.02 18.30 8.63
N ARG A 39 -5.67 19.47 8.63
CA ARG A 39 -6.04 20.18 7.40
C ARG A 39 -4.84 20.55 6.55
N THR A 40 -3.74 20.95 7.20
CA THR A 40 -2.49 21.29 6.50
C THR A 40 -1.90 20.08 5.80
N ILE A 41 -1.84 18.92 6.48
CA ILE A 41 -1.38 17.65 5.90
C ILE A 41 -2.29 17.25 4.74
N GLN A 42 -3.60 17.22 4.95
CA GLN A 42 -4.58 16.80 3.94
C GLN A 42 -4.51 17.66 2.68
N ARG A 43 -4.52 18.98 2.83
CA ARG A 43 -4.42 19.92 1.71
C ARG A 43 -3.08 19.79 1.01
N GLY A 44 -1.97 19.82 1.75
CA GLY A 44 -0.63 19.75 1.16
C GLY A 44 -0.38 18.44 0.42
N LEU A 45 -0.86 17.32 0.97
CA LEU A 45 -0.77 16.01 0.33
C LEU A 45 -1.60 15.96 -0.96
N ALA A 46 -2.86 16.42 -0.92
CA ALA A 46 -3.73 16.44 -2.09
C ALA A 46 -3.19 17.37 -3.20
N GLU A 47 -2.75 18.57 -2.85
CA GLU A 47 -2.12 19.51 -3.78
C GLU A 47 -0.86 18.92 -4.42
N THR A 48 0.03 18.34 -3.60
CA THR A 48 1.26 17.70 -4.11
C THR A 48 0.92 16.57 -5.05
N ALA A 49 0.03 15.66 -4.64
CA ALA A 49 -0.33 14.51 -5.44
C ALA A 49 -0.91 14.90 -6.81
N LYS A 50 -1.72 15.97 -6.84
CA LYS A 50 -2.31 16.49 -8.07
C LYS A 50 -1.29 17.20 -8.96
N ILE A 51 -0.40 18.01 -8.39
CA ILE A 51 0.57 18.78 -9.16
C ILE A 51 1.63 17.88 -9.80
N THR A 52 2.00 16.78 -9.13
CA THR A 52 3.08 15.90 -9.57
C THR A 52 2.59 14.57 -10.13
N ASP A 53 1.30 14.40 -10.39
CA ASP A 53 0.70 13.10 -10.77
C ASP A 53 1.21 11.94 -9.88
N ALA A 54 1.22 12.16 -8.56
CA ALA A 54 1.82 11.22 -7.65
C ALA A 54 0.94 9.98 -7.44
N TRP A 55 1.59 8.85 -7.21
CA TRP A 55 0.93 7.72 -6.55
C TRP A 55 1.14 7.82 -5.04
N ILE A 56 0.05 7.68 -4.29
CA ILE A 56 0.07 7.64 -2.82
C ILE A 56 -0.01 6.19 -2.36
N MET A 57 0.84 5.81 -1.41
CA MET A 57 0.91 4.43 -0.90
C MET A 57 0.78 4.43 0.62
N THR A 58 -0.12 3.60 1.14
CA THR A 58 -0.43 3.53 2.58
C THR A 58 -0.70 2.07 3.00
N ASN A 59 -1.04 1.85 4.26
CA ASN A 59 -1.45 0.52 4.74
C ASN A 59 -2.89 0.14 4.39
N GLY A 60 -3.70 1.02 3.77
CA GLY A 60 -5.05 0.69 3.29
C GLY A 60 -6.10 0.37 4.37
N ILE A 61 -5.74 0.43 5.65
CA ILE A 61 -6.63 0.10 6.77
C ILE A 61 -7.42 1.35 7.17
N ASN A 62 -8.72 1.22 7.45
CA ASN A 62 -9.57 2.30 7.97
C ASN A 62 -9.25 2.60 9.44
N HIS A 63 -8.09 3.21 9.68
CA HIS A 63 -7.63 3.56 11.02
C HIS A 63 -6.75 4.81 11.03
N ALA A 64 -6.96 5.66 12.04
CA ALA A 64 -6.18 6.85 12.37
C ALA A 64 -5.68 7.65 11.16
N MET A 65 -4.37 7.62 10.90
CA MET A 65 -3.72 8.42 9.86
C MET A 65 -4.04 7.96 8.43
N ASN A 66 -4.33 6.67 8.22
CA ASN A 66 -4.72 6.19 6.89
C ASN A 66 -6.11 6.74 6.50
N ARG A 67 -7.03 6.86 7.48
CA ARG A 67 -8.31 7.55 7.28
C ARG A 67 -8.11 9.04 7.00
N LEU A 68 -7.22 9.70 7.75
CA LEU A 68 -6.88 11.10 7.50
C LEU A 68 -6.38 11.34 6.06
N VAL A 69 -5.51 10.44 5.56
CA VAL A 69 -5.05 10.47 4.17
C VAL A 69 -6.20 10.27 3.20
N GLY A 70 -7.01 9.23 3.42
CA GLY A 70 -8.18 8.93 2.59
C GLY A 70 -9.15 10.10 2.49
N GLU A 71 -9.57 10.65 3.63
CA GLU A 71 -10.42 11.85 3.72
C GLU A 71 -9.76 13.05 3.02
N GLY A 72 -8.45 13.26 3.23
CA GLY A 72 -7.73 14.38 2.63
C GLY A 72 -7.74 14.32 1.10
N LEU A 73 -7.50 13.14 0.52
CA LEU A 73 -7.55 12.95 -0.92
C LEU A 73 -8.98 13.02 -1.45
N HIS A 74 -9.96 12.46 -0.74
CA HIS A 74 -11.37 12.50 -1.16
C HIS A 74 -11.97 13.91 -1.15
N ASP A 75 -11.72 14.68 -0.08
CA ASP A 75 -12.35 15.99 0.12
C ASP A 75 -11.70 17.11 -0.72
N ASN A 76 -10.41 16.98 -1.02
CA ASN A 76 -9.63 18.05 -1.69
C ASN A 76 -9.36 17.78 -3.17
N VAL A 77 -9.60 16.57 -3.66
CA VAL A 77 -9.44 16.21 -5.08
C VAL A 77 -10.82 15.87 -5.65
N SER A 78 -11.36 16.78 -6.47
CA SER A 78 -12.77 16.79 -6.89
C SER A 78 -13.20 15.67 -7.84
N GLU A 79 -12.33 14.73 -8.17
CA GLU A 79 -12.55 13.53 -8.99
C GLU A 79 -11.35 12.61 -8.68
N SER A 80 -11.52 11.28 -8.69
CA SER A 80 -10.60 10.29 -8.09
C SER A 80 -9.25 10.11 -8.82
N ASP A 81 -8.65 11.19 -9.31
CA ASP A 81 -7.52 11.15 -10.23
C ASP A 81 -6.20 10.79 -9.56
N VAL A 82 -6.12 10.84 -8.22
CA VAL A 82 -4.93 10.45 -7.48
C VAL A 82 -4.98 8.95 -7.14
N PRO A 83 -4.09 8.12 -7.71
CA PRO A 83 -4.01 6.73 -7.33
C PRO A 83 -3.50 6.60 -5.90
N CYS A 84 -4.33 6.02 -5.02
CA CYS A 84 -4.04 5.79 -3.62
C CYS A 84 -4.15 4.29 -3.33
N PHE A 85 -3.00 3.66 -3.10
CA PHE A 85 -2.86 2.23 -2.91
C PHE A 85 -2.81 1.88 -1.42
N GLY A 86 -3.73 1.02 -0.99
CA GLY A 86 -3.72 0.41 0.32
C GLY A 86 -3.06 -0.97 0.30
N PHE A 87 -1.98 -1.14 1.07
CA PHE A 87 -1.23 -2.38 1.23
C PHE A 87 -1.58 -3.06 2.55
N CYS A 88 -2.28 -4.20 2.51
CA CYS A 88 -2.71 -4.87 3.74
C CYS A 88 -2.76 -6.39 3.61
N SER A 89 -2.74 -7.10 4.73
CA SER A 89 -2.90 -8.56 4.78
C SER A 89 -4.34 -8.97 4.44
N TYR A 90 -4.48 -9.96 3.57
CA TYR A 90 -5.79 -10.47 3.17
C TYR A 90 -6.52 -11.22 4.30
N PRO A 91 -5.87 -12.16 5.04
CA PRO A 91 -6.49 -12.89 6.15
C PRO A 91 -7.20 -12.02 7.20
N TYR A 92 -6.67 -10.83 7.49
CA TYR A 92 -7.21 -9.94 8.53
C TYR A 92 -8.27 -8.96 8.05
N SER A 93 -8.58 -8.93 6.75
CA SER A 93 -9.67 -8.09 6.25
C SER A 93 -11.04 -8.63 6.71
N LYS A 94 -11.87 -7.77 7.32
CA LYS A 94 -13.28 -8.07 7.63
C LYS A 94 -14.09 -8.38 6.38
N ASP A 95 -13.69 -7.79 5.26
CA ASP A 95 -14.38 -7.90 3.98
C ASP A 95 -13.98 -9.17 3.20
N ARG A 96 -13.06 -9.99 3.72
CA ARG A 96 -12.52 -11.17 3.01
C ARG A 96 -13.60 -12.11 2.46
N ILE A 97 -14.65 -12.39 3.23
CA ILE A 97 -15.73 -13.31 2.79
C ILE A 97 -16.50 -12.72 1.61
N GLN A 98 -16.64 -11.40 1.56
CA GLN A 98 -17.29 -10.71 0.44
C GLN A 98 -16.35 -10.70 -0.77
N LEU A 99 -15.07 -10.36 -0.56
CA LEU A 99 -14.03 -10.37 -1.59
C LEU A 99 -13.90 -11.73 -2.29
N GLN A 100 -14.01 -12.84 -1.55
CA GLN A 100 -14.02 -14.21 -2.12
C GLN A 100 -15.20 -14.51 -3.05
N LYS A 101 -16.33 -13.85 -2.83
CA LYS A 101 -17.57 -14.07 -3.61
C LYS A 101 -17.62 -13.22 -4.87
N MET A 102 -16.74 -12.23 -4.98
CA MET A 102 -16.71 -11.36 -6.15
C MET A 102 -16.07 -12.13 -7.32
N PRO A 103 -16.58 -11.97 -8.55
CA PRO A 103 -15.92 -12.49 -9.75
C PRO A 103 -14.70 -11.62 -10.07
N VAL A 104 -13.73 -11.58 -9.15
CA VAL A 104 -12.47 -10.88 -9.33
C VAL A 104 -11.50 -11.87 -9.96
N GLU A 105 -10.86 -11.44 -11.04
CA GLU A 105 -9.66 -12.10 -11.54
C GLU A 105 -8.56 -11.87 -10.49
N ILE A 106 -8.50 -12.74 -9.47
CA ILE A 106 -7.41 -12.73 -8.50
C ILE A 106 -6.17 -13.22 -9.23
N ARG A 107 -5.32 -12.28 -9.65
CA ARG A 107 -4.01 -12.60 -10.22
C ARG A 107 -3.07 -12.96 -9.09
N HIS A 108 -2.93 -14.25 -8.83
CA HIS A 108 -1.88 -14.76 -7.95
C HIS A 108 -0.53 -14.52 -8.64
N SER A 109 0.26 -13.58 -8.10
CA SER A 109 1.68 -13.47 -8.44
C SER A 109 2.42 -14.44 -7.52
N THR A 110 2.51 -15.72 -7.91
CA THR A 110 3.41 -16.63 -7.20
C THR A 110 4.84 -16.18 -7.47
N ARG A 111 5.63 -16.03 -6.40
CA ARG A 111 7.08 -15.88 -6.49
C ARG A 111 7.58 -17.27 -6.88
N ASP A 112 7.69 -17.52 -8.18
CA ASP A 112 8.31 -18.75 -8.67
C ASP A 112 9.76 -18.69 -8.17
N ASN A 113 10.06 -19.51 -7.16
CA ASN A 113 11.41 -19.67 -6.67
C ASN A 113 12.19 -20.41 -7.77
N ASP A 114 12.91 -19.65 -8.58
CA ASP A 114 13.86 -20.10 -9.60
C ASP A 114 15.11 -20.78 -8.98
N ASP A 115 14.89 -21.81 -8.17
CA ASP A 115 15.91 -22.77 -7.75
C ASP A 115 15.53 -24.17 -8.29
N ALA A 116 15.41 -24.29 -9.61
CA ALA A 116 15.47 -25.58 -10.29
C ALA A 116 16.12 -25.43 -11.65
N HIS A 117 17.34 -25.96 -11.76
CA HIS A 117 18.12 -26.12 -12.98
C HIS A 117 17.30 -26.78 -14.11
N ASP A 118 16.97 -26.02 -15.15
CA ASP A 118 16.88 -26.58 -16.51
C ASP A 118 17.11 -25.50 -17.58
N PRO A 119 18.18 -25.56 -18.39
CA PRO A 119 18.47 -24.55 -19.38
C PRO A 119 18.01 -25.01 -20.76
N GLU A 120 16.75 -25.40 -20.95
CA GLU A 120 16.20 -25.60 -22.30
C GLU A 120 14.69 -25.87 -22.23
N ILE A 121 13.89 -24.84 -22.52
CA ILE A 121 12.59 -24.84 -23.23
C ILE A 121 11.83 -23.58 -22.79
N GLY A 122 11.66 -22.66 -23.75
CA GLY A 122 11.00 -21.38 -23.55
C GLY A 122 9.54 -21.54 -23.12
N CYS A 123 9.22 -20.94 -21.98
CA CYS A 123 7.87 -20.58 -21.61
C CYS A 123 7.74 -19.05 -21.64
N ILE A 124 7.63 -18.50 -22.86
CA ILE A 124 6.97 -17.21 -23.04
C ILE A 124 5.51 -17.44 -22.66
N GLY A 125 5.17 -17.13 -21.40
CA GLY A 125 3.80 -17.09 -20.93
C GLY A 125 3.01 -16.16 -21.85
N LYS A 126 2.17 -16.74 -22.70
CA LYS A 126 1.22 -16.00 -23.53
C LYS A 126 0.24 -15.31 -22.59
N TYR A 127 0.45 -14.03 -22.34
CA TYR A 127 -0.55 -13.16 -21.76
C TYR A 127 -1.73 -13.10 -22.73
N ASN A 128 -2.75 -13.91 -22.48
CA ASN A 128 -4.03 -13.77 -23.17
C ASN A 128 -4.62 -12.42 -22.77
N ARG A 129 -4.56 -11.49 -23.71
CA ARG A 129 -5.14 -10.15 -23.61
C ARG A 129 -6.66 -10.29 -23.64
N ILE A 130 -7.29 -10.39 -22.48
CA ILE A 130 -8.75 -10.30 -22.37
C ILE A 130 -9.10 -8.82 -22.17
N SER A 131 -9.56 -8.20 -23.25
CA SER A 131 -10.25 -6.91 -23.24
C SER A 131 -11.67 -7.13 -22.72
N SER A 132 -11.86 -7.22 -21.41
CA SER A 132 -13.18 -7.07 -20.81
C SER A 132 -13.11 -5.98 -19.76
N THR A 133 -13.79 -4.87 -20.03
CA THR A 133 -14.21 -3.87 -19.03
C THR A 133 -14.69 -4.56 -17.78
N THR A 134 -13.91 -4.47 -16.70
CA THR A 134 -14.17 -5.12 -15.43
C THR A 134 -15.39 -4.49 -14.76
N HIS A 135 -16.35 -5.32 -14.37
CA HIS A 135 -17.55 -4.89 -13.67
C HIS A 135 -17.18 -4.23 -12.33
N LEU A 136 -17.60 -2.97 -12.16
CA LEU A 136 -17.70 -2.32 -10.85
C LEU A 136 -18.64 -3.16 -9.99
N THR A 137 -18.07 -3.96 -9.11
CA THR A 137 -18.86 -4.66 -8.09
C THR A 137 -18.98 -3.71 -6.93
N SER A 138 -20.19 -3.21 -6.67
CA SER A 138 -20.49 -2.38 -5.51
C SER A 138 -20.28 -3.20 -4.23
N PHE A 139 -19.42 -2.73 -3.34
CA PHE A 139 -19.28 -3.26 -1.99
C PHE A 139 -19.95 -2.31 -1.00
N GLU A 140 -20.68 -2.86 -0.04
CA GLU A 140 -21.21 -2.08 1.07
C GLU A 140 -20.25 -2.24 2.24
N LEU A 141 -19.46 -1.20 2.49
CA LEU A 141 -18.61 -1.15 3.68
C LEU A 141 -19.50 -1.29 4.91
N GLN A 142 -19.22 -2.28 5.75
CA GLN A 142 -19.85 -2.36 7.04
C GLN A 142 -19.42 -1.15 7.87
N LYS A 143 -20.27 -0.12 7.88
CA LYS A 143 -20.14 1.04 8.77
C LYS A 143 -20.07 0.52 10.21
N GLN A 144 -18.99 0.80 10.94
CA GLN A 144 -18.94 0.43 12.36
C GLN A 144 -18.40 1.52 13.28
N SER A 145 -19.08 1.62 14.42
CA SER A 145 -18.74 2.37 15.63
C SER A 145 -17.40 1.90 16.19
N CYS A 146 -16.49 2.84 16.39
CA CYS A 146 -15.10 2.60 16.77
C CYS A 146 -14.97 2.11 18.23
N ILE A 147 -14.73 0.82 18.43
CA ILE A 147 -14.07 0.25 19.62
C ILE A 147 -13.23 -0.93 19.09
N TYR A 148 -11.90 -0.81 19.07
CA TYR A 148 -10.93 -1.81 18.63
C TYR A 148 -9.85 -2.09 19.69
N SER A 149 -9.98 -3.18 20.45
CA SER A 149 -8.97 -3.62 21.42
C SER A 149 -7.90 -4.46 20.76
N TYR A 150 -6.73 -3.88 20.50
CA TYR A 150 -5.57 -4.68 20.09
C TYR A 150 -4.70 -4.95 21.32
N LYS A 151 -4.94 -6.10 21.96
CA LYS A 151 -3.86 -6.86 22.57
C LYS A 151 -3.52 -7.92 21.53
N CYS A 152 -2.27 -7.97 21.04
CA CYS A 152 -1.72 -9.06 20.21
C CYS A 152 -1.73 -10.39 20.99
N ASN A 153 -2.94 -10.87 21.20
CA ASN A 153 -3.37 -12.09 21.85
C ASN A 153 -4.86 -12.08 21.59
N HIS A 154 -5.33 -12.37 20.38
CA HIS A 154 -6.63 -13.02 20.10
C HIS A 154 -6.91 -13.12 18.59
N VAL A 155 -7.42 -14.29 18.21
CA VAL A 155 -7.81 -14.80 16.88
C VAL A 155 -8.90 -13.97 16.17
N ASN A 156 -9.25 -12.77 16.64
CA ASN A 156 -10.43 -12.02 16.20
C ASN A 156 -10.15 -10.60 15.67
N ASP A 157 -8.89 -10.16 15.66
CA ASP A 157 -8.59 -8.78 15.32
C ASP A 157 -8.52 -8.59 13.79
N SER A 158 -9.69 -8.34 13.22
CA SER A 158 -9.88 -8.03 11.81
C SER A 158 -10.08 -6.53 11.61
N TYR A 159 -9.66 -6.00 10.47
CA TYR A 159 -9.81 -4.57 10.14
C TYR A 159 -10.71 -4.34 8.92
N ASN A 160 -11.23 -3.12 8.82
CA ASN A 160 -11.93 -2.64 7.63
C ASN A 160 -10.92 -2.01 6.66
N LEU A 161 -11.16 -2.19 5.36
CA LEU A 161 -10.47 -1.44 4.32
C LEU A 161 -10.91 0.03 4.35
N GLU A 162 -10.00 0.95 4.04
CA GLU A 162 -10.30 2.39 4.04
C GLU A 162 -11.07 2.83 2.78
N PRO A 163 -12.34 3.27 2.89
CA PRO A 163 -13.21 3.60 1.75
C PRO A 163 -12.61 4.49 0.67
N ASN A 164 -11.76 5.43 1.09
CA ASN A 164 -11.29 6.49 0.21
C ASN A 164 -10.01 6.12 -0.55
N HIS A 165 -9.48 4.91 -0.38
CA HIS A 165 -8.42 4.40 -1.25
C HIS A 165 -9.01 3.97 -2.59
N THR A 166 -8.28 4.24 -3.68
CA THR A 166 -8.73 3.88 -5.03
C THR A 166 -8.32 2.46 -5.41
N HIS A 167 -7.26 1.93 -4.80
CA HIS A 167 -6.71 0.61 -5.12
C HIS A 167 -6.26 -0.13 -3.87
N PHE A 168 -6.32 -1.46 -3.89
CA PHE A 168 -5.85 -2.31 -2.81
C PHE A 168 -4.95 -3.43 -3.33
N VAL A 169 -3.85 -3.65 -2.62
CA VAL A 169 -2.98 -4.80 -2.76
C VAL A 169 -3.11 -5.63 -1.49
N LEU A 170 -3.76 -6.77 -1.60
CA LEU A 170 -4.05 -7.66 -0.49
C LEU A 170 -3.07 -8.83 -0.51
N PHE A 171 -2.24 -8.93 0.53
CA PHE A 171 -1.23 -9.99 0.63
C PHE A 171 -1.86 -11.24 1.23
N GLU A 172 -1.93 -12.31 0.44
CA GLU A 172 -2.31 -13.61 0.93
C GLU A 172 -1.11 -14.32 1.56
N ARG A 173 -1.34 -14.92 2.72
CA ARG A 173 -0.33 -15.74 3.39
C ARG A 173 -0.24 -17.10 2.69
N THR A 174 0.93 -17.45 2.18
CA THR A 174 1.22 -18.78 1.65
C THR A 174 1.92 -19.61 2.73
N HIS A 175 1.21 -20.17 3.70
CA HIS A 175 1.85 -21.04 4.69
C HIS A 175 1.19 -22.41 4.81
N ASN A 176 2.01 -23.43 4.55
CA ASN A 176 1.73 -24.82 4.91
C ASN A 176 2.42 -25.26 6.23
N ASP A 177 3.58 -24.75 6.67
CA ASP A 177 4.36 -25.50 7.70
C ASP A 177 5.20 -24.69 8.73
N CYS A 178 4.62 -23.84 9.59
CA CYS A 178 5.40 -23.28 10.73
C CYS A 178 4.61 -23.18 12.04
N GLU A 179 5.26 -23.38 13.19
CA GLU A 179 4.71 -23.43 14.57
C GLU A 179 4.13 -22.10 15.07
N TYR A 180 3.19 -22.14 16.02
CA TYR A 180 2.20 -21.09 16.37
C TYR A 180 2.78 -19.76 16.90
N ASP A 181 3.85 -19.77 17.69
CA ASP A 181 4.25 -18.58 18.47
C ASP A 181 5.23 -17.64 17.75
N GLN A 182 5.85 -18.06 16.64
CA GLN A 182 6.64 -17.17 15.77
C GLN A 182 5.81 -16.58 14.62
N ARG A 183 4.51 -16.91 14.55
CA ARG A 183 3.67 -16.65 13.36
C ARG A 183 3.29 -15.19 13.14
N GLU A 184 3.08 -14.42 14.21
CA GLU A 184 2.48 -13.09 14.08
C GLU A 184 3.51 -12.02 13.71
N GLN A 185 4.70 -12.09 14.31
CA GLN A 185 5.78 -11.15 14.00
C GLN A 185 6.33 -11.36 12.58
N ASN A 186 6.35 -12.62 12.11
CA ASN A 186 6.77 -12.95 10.76
C ASN A 186 5.79 -12.44 9.68
N GLU A 187 4.48 -12.42 9.96
CA GLU A 187 3.48 -11.97 8.98
C GLU A 187 3.49 -10.46 8.79
N CYS A 188 3.55 -9.69 9.87
CA CYS A 188 3.69 -8.23 9.78
C CYS A 188 4.97 -7.87 9.02
N ASP A 189 6.08 -8.55 9.35
CA ASP A 189 7.37 -8.35 8.68
C ASP A 189 7.30 -8.71 7.18
N GLU A 190 6.54 -9.73 6.77
CA GLU A 190 6.39 -10.12 5.36
C GLU A 190 5.59 -9.09 4.55
N VAL A 191 4.48 -8.58 5.07
CA VAL A 191 3.70 -7.52 4.41
C VAL A 191 4.53 -6.26 4.26
N ILE A 192 5.20 -5.84 5.34
CA ILE A 192 6.09 -4.67 5.33
C ILE A 192 7.21 -4.87 4.30
N ARG A 193 7.89 -6.01 4.32
CA ARG A 193 8.97 -6.33 3.37
C ARG A 193 8.46 -6.30 1.92
N THR A 194 7.32 -6.94 1.65
CA THR A 194 6.78 -7.01 0.29
C THR A 194 6.34 -5.64 -0.20
N ARG A 195 5.72 -4.83 0.67
CA ARG A 195 5.41 -3.42 0.38
C ARG A 195 6.67 -2.63 0.02
N HIS A 196 7.72 -2.74 0.83
CA HIS A 196 9.02 -2.10 0.58
C HIS A 196 9.64 -2.53 -0.76
N GLU A 197 9.59 -3.83 -1.08
CA GLU A 197 10.06 -4.37 -2.36
C GLU A 197 9.26 -3.80 -3.55
N ILE A 198 7.93 -3.68 -3.42
CA ILE A 198 7.08 -3.07 -4.45
C ILE A 198 7.41 -1.59 -4.63
N GLU A 199 7.44 -0.82 -3.54
CA GLU A 199 7.71 0.62 -3.57
C GLU A 199 9.07 0.92 -4.21
N TYR A 200 10.12 0.23 -3.78
CA TYR A 200 11.46 0.36 -4.36
C TYR A 200 11.54 -0.20 -5.78
N GLY A 201 10.81 -1.28 -6.10
CA GLY A 201 10.74 -1.80 -7.46
C GLY A 201 10.16 -0.78 -8.44
N LEU A 202 9.16 0.00 -8.01
CA LEU A 202 8.53 1.02 -8.85
C LEU A 202 9.48 2.17 -9.19
N THR A 203 10.40 2.55 -8.30
CA THR A 203 11.36 3.63 -8.60
C THR A 203 12.28 3.26 -9.76
N ASN A 204 12.53 1.96 -9.96
CA ASN A 204 13.43 1.43 -10.97
C ASN A 204 12.75 1.11 -12.33
N LEU A 205 11.42 1.30 -12.46
CA LEU A 205 10.67 0.89 -13.65
C LEU A 205 11.04 1.66 -14.92
N LEU A 206 11.41 2.94 -14.83
CA LEU A 206 11.74 3.77 -16.00
C LEU A 206 13.05 3.33 -16.67
N SER A 207 14.00 2.80 -15.90
CA SER A 207 15.29 2.30 -16.42
C SER A 207 15.15 1.14 -17.42
N THR A 208 14.03 0.41 -17.43
CA THR A 208 13.90 -0.84 -18.20
C THR A 208 12.95 -0.77 -19.40
N LYS A 209 12.03 0.20 -19.46
CA LYS A 209 10.88 0.15 -20.41
C LYS A 209 10.92 1.10 -21.58
N VAL A 210 11.81 2.07 -21.63
CA VAL A 210 11.74 3.13 -22.66
C VAL A 210 12.87 2.96 -23.69
N VAL A 211 12.94 1.76 -24.27
CA VAL A 211 13.68 1.52 -25.52
C VAL A 211 12.74 1.88 -26.68
N GLY A 212 12.69 3.15 -27.10
CA GLY A 212 11.93 3.52 -28.32
C GLY A 212 11.43 4.97 -28.48
N TYR A 213 11.65 5.89 -27.54
CA TYR A 213 11.36 7.31 -27.76
C TYR A 213 12.66 8.10 -27.92
N ASP A 214 12.91 8.65 -29.11
CA ASP A 214 14.14 9.37 -29.48
C ASP A 214 14.33 10.75 -28.80
N GLN A 215 13.60 11.05 -27.73
CA GLN A 215 13.67 12.33 -27.00
C GLN A 215 13.78 12.13 -25.49
N TRP A 216 14.64 11.22 -25.06
CA TRP A 216 15.01 11.10 -23.66
C TRP A 216 15.76 12.33 -23.18
N ASN A 217 15.31 12.91 -22.07
CA ASN A 217 16.17 13.70 -21.21
C ASN A 217 17.00 12.72 -20.36
N GLU A 218 18.32 12.93 -20.27
CA GLU A 218 19.25 12.19 -19.41
C GLU A 218 18.91 12.23 -17.91
N PHE A 219 17.81 12.90 -17.53
CA PHE A 219 17.38 13.12 -16.16
C PHE A 219 16.22 12.21 -15.72
N ASP A 220 15.59 11.45 -16.62
CA ASP A 220 14.40 10.62 -16.34
C ASP A 220 14.74 9.15 -16.03
N GLU A 221 15.84 8.87 -15.33
CA GLU A 221 16.30 7.50 -15.08
C GLU A 221 15.46 6.72 -14.05
N TRP A 222 14.76 7.42 -13.15
CA TRP A 222 14.02 6.81 -12.04
C TRP A 222 12.82 7.65 -11.60
N ILE A 223 11.80 6.99 -11.05
CA ILE A 223 10.65 7.67 -10.42
C ILE A 223 11.03 8.00 -8.98
N PRO A 224 11.02 9.27 -8.56
CA PRO A 224 11.34 9.63 -7.20
C PRO A 224 10.34 9.03 -6.20
N LEU A 225 10.87 8.51 -5.10
CA LEU A 225 10.12 8.03 -3.95
C LEU A 225 10.48 8.89 -2.74
N VAL A 226 9.45 9.38 -2.04
CA VAL A 226 9.59 10.09 -0.77
C VAL A 226 8.75 9.40 0.28
N VAL A 227 9.30 9.25 1.48
CA VAL A 227 8.57 8.69 2.62
C VAL A 227 8.04 9.82 3.49
N LEU A 228 6.75 9.82 3.77
CA LEU A 228 6.11 10.74 4.69
C LEU A 228 5.74 10.02 5.98
N LEU A 229 6.39 10.40 7.08
CA LEU A 229 6.14 9.85 8.41
C LEU A 229 5.12 10.73 9.16
N LEU A 230 3.90 10.22 9.31
CA LEU A 230 2.78 10.91 9.97
C LEU A 230 2.54 10.44 11.42
N GLY A 231 3.39 9.53 11.90
CA GLY A 231 3.29 8.92 13.21
C GLY A 231 3.97 7.55 13.19
N GLY A 232 4.26 6.99 14.35
CA GLY A 232 4.94 5.71 14.41
C GLY A 232 5.08 5.16 15.81
N ASN A 233 5.30 3.84 15.86
CA ASN A 233 5.60 3.10 17.07
C ASN A 233 7.05 2.59 17.05
N LEU A 234 7.37 1.64 17.93
CA LEU A 234 8.71 1.05 18.02
C LEU A 234 9.14 0.29 16.75
N MET A 235 8.21 -0.13 15.89
CA MET A 235 8.49 -0.76 14.60
C MET A 235 8.79 0.25 13.50
N THR A 236 8.31 1.49 13.64
CA THR A 236 8.49 2.51 12.59
C THR A 236 9.96 2.84 12.32
N PRO A 237 10.86 3.01 13.31
CA PRO A 237 12.29 3.14 13.04
C PRO A 237 12.88 1.99 12.23
N ARG A 238 12.44 0.74 12.46
CA ARG A 238 12.88 -0.43 11.70
C ARG A 238 12.43 -0.35 10.24
N GLN A 239 11.21 0.12 9.99
CA GLN A 239 10.73 0.36 8.63
C GLN A 239 11.53 1.46 7.93
N LEU A 240 11.83 2.56 8.64
CA LEU A 240 12.59 3.68 8.10
C LEU A 240 14.04 3.31 7.73
N CYS A 241 14.66 2.35 8.44
CA CYS A 241 16.00 1.88 8.09
C CYS A 241 16.05 1.37 6.64
N PHE A 242 15.04 0.64 6.18
CA PHE A 242 14.97 0.17 4.79
C PHE A 242 15.08 1.34 3.79
N TYR A 243 14.33 2.41 4.01
CA TYR A 243 14.33 3.56 3.10
C TYR A 243 15.63 4.34 3.17
N LEU A 244 16.15 4.57 4.38
CA LEU A 244 17.41 5.27 4.59
C LEU A 244 18.61 4.52 3.99
N ASP A 245 18.63 3.19 4.08
CA ASP A 245 19.67 2.34 3.47
C ASP A 245 19.64 2.38 1.92
N LYS A 246 18.56 2.92 1.34
CA LYS A 246 18.37 3.09 -0.11
C LYS A 246 18.48 4.54 -0.55
N ASP A 247 18.99 5.42 0.31
CA ASP A 247 19.08 6.86 0.09
C ASP A 247 17.73 7.52 -0.25
N ILE A 248 16.63 6.95 0.25
CA ILE A 248 15.28 7.50 0.05
C ILE A 248 15.01 8.56 1.10
N PRO A 249 14.60 9.78 0.70
CA PRO A 249 14.32 10.86 1.65
C PRO A 249 13.08 10.55 2.50
N VAL A 250 13.22 10.80 3.81
CA VAL A 250 12.14 10.68 4.79
C VAL A 250 11.78 12.07 5.32
N VAL A 251 10.51 12.45 5.18
CA VAL A 251 9.93 13.67 5.72
C VAL A 251 9.16 13.33 6.99
N VAL A 252 9.59 13.90 8.12
CA VAL A 252 8.93 13.72 9.42
C VAL A 252 8.02 14.90 9.71
N VAL A 253 6.72 14.64 9.87
CA VAL A 253 5.76 15.66 10.30
C VAL A 253 5.75 15.71 11.82
N ARG A 254 5.95 16.90 12.38
CA ARG A 254 6.00 17.17 13.83
C ARG A 254 4.77 17.94 14.29
#